data_AF-A0A7H8NG04-F1
#
_entry.id   AF-A0A7H8NG04-F1
#
_cell.length_a   1.000
_cell.length_b   1.000
_cell.length_c   1.000
_cell.angle_alpha   90.00
_cell.angle_beta   90.00
_cell.angle_gamma   90.00
#
_symmetry.space_group_name_H-M   'P 1'
#
loop_
_entity.id
_entity.type
_entity.pdbx_description
1 polymer ?
#
loop_
_entity_poly.entity_id
_entity_poly.type
_entity_poly.pdbx_seq_one_letter_code
_entity_poly.pdbx_strand_id
1 'polypeptide(L)'
;MGLFRRNGKKRRPAPSGGAAGARPWVDHGLADGDTAECGRCARTLRVALQSASSVTVSHDGALEGMALICTACGRLLCCACALAASDNPYLPRCDRCGGQVTLPVAG
;
A
#
# COMPACT_ATOMS: atom_id res chain seq x y z
N MET A 1 7.03 -16.18 -48.76
CA MET A 1 6.49 -17.31 -47.96
C MET A 1 7.42 -17.49 -46.77
N GLY A 2 7.08 -17.44 -45.49
CA GLY A 2 5.81 -17.27 -44.77
C GLY A 2 6.14 -16.92 -43.30
N LEU A 3 5.20 -16.23 -42.66
CA LEU A 3 5.22 -15.75 -41.27
C LEU A 3 5.48 -16.86 -40.25
N PHE A 4 6.16 -16.54 -39.13
CA PHE A 4 5.70 -16.93 -37.80
C PHE A 4 6.01 -15.85 -36.75
N ARG A 5 4.93 -15.21 -36.29
CA ARG A 5 4.83 -14.39 -35.08
C ARG A 5 5.06 -15.24 -33.83
N ARG A 6 5.59 -14.66 -32.73
CA ARG A 6 5.11 -14.93 -31.36
C ARG A 6 5.72 -13.99 -30.30
N ASN A 7 4.84 -13.10 -29.82
CA ASN A 7 4.58 -12.72 -28.43
C ASN A 7 5.70 -12.14 -27.56
N GLY A 8 5.62 -10.81 -27.42
CA GLY A 8 6.11 -10.08 -26.28
C GLY A 8 5.51 -10.60 -24.97
N LYS A 9 6.37 -11.16 -24.11
CA LYS A 9 6.15 -11.15 -22.68
C LYS A 9 6.79 -9.87 -22.15
N LYS A 10 5.99 -8.81 -22.03
CA LYS A 10 6.28 -7.70 -21.10
C LYS A 10 6.32 -8.32 -19.70
N ARG A 11 7.50 -8.83 -19.31
CA ARG A 11 7.78 -9.21 -17.93
C ARG A 11 7.70 -7.90 -17.16
N ARG A 12 6.54 -7.61 -16.57
CA ARG A 12 6.43 -6.61 -15.51
C ARG A 12 7.56 -6.92 -14.53
N PRO A 13 8.51 -6.00 -14.28
CA PRO A 13 9.45 -6.22 -13.20
C PRO A 13 8.63 -6.40 -11.92
N ALA A 14 8.79 -7.54 -11.27
CA ALA A 14 8.42 -7.66 -9.88
C ALA A 14 9.22 -6.57 -9.13
N PRO A 15 8.62 -5.81 -8.19
CA PRO A 15 9.41 -4.96 -7.32
C PRO A 15 10.23 -5.88 -6.40
N SER A 16 11.42 -6.22 -6.88
CA SER A 16 12.48 -6.87 -6.15
C SER A 16 13.31 -5.79 -5.48
N GLY A 17 13.54 -5.92 -4.18
CA GLY A 17 14.63 -5.23 -3.50
C GLY A 17 14.17 -4.03 -2.67
N GLY A 18 14.47 -4.11 -1.37
CA GLY A 18 14.55 -2.93 -0.55
C GLY A 18 15.57 -1.97 -1.15
N ALA A 19 15.08 -0.84 -1.67
CA ALA A 19 15.91 0.33 -1.80
C ALA A 19 16.07 0.89 -0.39
N ALA A 20 17.29 0.82 0.15
CA ALA A 20 17.67 1.37 1.46
C ALA A 20 17.62 2.93 1.51
N GLY A 21 16.68 3.53 0.78
CA GLY A 21 16.48 4.97 0.65
C GLY A 21 15.13 5.36 0.05
N ALA A 22 14.37 4.43 -0.55
CA ALA A 22 12.99 4.72 -0.95
C ALA A 22 12.11 4.67 0.29
N ARG A 23 11.42 5.77 0.61
CA ARG A 23 10.41 5.79 1.67
C ARG A 23 9.10 5.52 0.96
N PRO A 24 8.63 4.26 0.84
CA PRO A 24 7.48 3.96 0.00
C PRO A 24 6.21 4.70 0.44
N TRP A 25 6.13 5.15 1.70
CA TRP A 25 5.02 5.96 2.20
C TRP A 25 5.11 7.44 1.81
N VAL A 26 6.17 7.89 1.15
CA VAL A 26 6.37 9.24 0.59
C VAL A 26 6.47 9.14 -0.94
N ASP A 27 7.29 8.23 -1.45
CA ASP A 27 7.51 8.02 -2.88
C ASP A 27 6.50 6.99 -3.47
N HIS A 28 5.22 7.13 -3.13
CA HIS A 28 4.17 6.16 -3.52
C HIS A 28 3.54 6.45 -4.90
N GLY A 29 3.63 7.68 -5.40
CA GLY A 29 3.04 8.08 -6.70
C GLY A 29 1.50 8.02 -6.73
N LEU A 30 0.84 8.15 -5.59
CA LEU A 30 -0.63 8.19 -5.46
C LEU A 30 -1.09 9.63 -5.34
N ALA A 31 -2.30 9.91 -5.79
CA ALA A 31 -2.96 11.19 -5.60
C ALA A 31 -4.04 11.11 -4.51
N ASP A 32 -4.28 12.22 -3.81
CA ASP A 32 -5.40 12.30 -2.87
C ASP A 32 -6.75 12.16 -3.60
N GLY A 33 -7.67 11.39 -3.02
CA GLY A 33 -8.96 11.07 -3.63
C GLY A 33 -8.93 9.97 -4.69
N ASP A 34 -7.75 9.44 -5.04
CA ASP A 34 -7.61 8.30 -5.94
C ASP A 34 -8.15 7.00 -5.30
N THR A 35 -8.26 5.95 -6.09
CA THR A 35 -8.64 4.62 -5.60
C THR A 35 -7.51 3.62 -5.79
N ALA A 36 -7.30 2.78 -4.78
CA ALA A 36 -6.31 1.71 -4.81
C ALA A 36 -6.93 0.38 -4.39
N GLU A 37 -6.34 -0.74 -4.79
CA GLU A 37 -6.81 -2.07 -4.37
C GLU A 37 -6.01 -2.59 -3.18
N CYS A 38 -6.71 -3.16 -2.19
CA CYS A 38 -6.07 -3.88 -1.10
C CYS A 38 -5.30 -5.08 -1.66
N GLY A 39 -4.00 -5.14 -1.39
CA GLY A 39 -3.17 -6.25 -1.83
C GLY A 39 -3.55 -7.61 -1.24
N ARG A 40 -4.35 -7.67 -0.16
CA ARG A 40 -4.78 -8.94 0.48
C ARG A 40 -6.17 -9.39 0.04
N CYS A 41 -7.17 -8.51 0.11
CA CYS A 41 -8.57 -8.87 -0.15
C CYS A 41 -9.16 -8.29 -1.44
N ALA A 42 -8.36 -7.57 -2.24
CA ALA A 42 -8.77 -6.91 -3.48
C ALA A 42 -9.93 -5.90 -3.33
N ARG A 43 -10.28 -5.49 -2.10
CA ARG A 43 -11.26 -4.42 -1.87
C ARG A 43 -10.72 -3.09 -2.40
N THR A 44 -11.56 -2.32 -3.09
CA THR A 44 -11.27 -0.94 -3.47
C THR A 44 -11.20 -0.04 -2.22
N LEU A 45 -10.13 0.73 -2.12
CA LEU A 45 -9.81 1.65 -1.03
C LEU A 45 -9.68 3.06 -1.59
N ARG A 46 -10.03 4.05 -0.78
CA ARG A 46 -9.77 5.46 -1.10
C ARG A 46 -8.39 5.86 -0.61
N VAL A 47 -7.63 6.53 -1.46
CA VAL A 47 -6.36 7.14 -1.08
C VAL A 47 -6.68 8.47 -0.39
N ALA A 48 -6.28 8.57 0.87
CA ALA A 48 -6.25 9.82 1.61
C ALA A 48 -4.81 10.06 2.03
N LEU A 49 -4.23 11.14 1.54
CA LEU A 49 -2.84 11.50 1.83
C LEU A 49 -2.79 12.29 3.13
N GLN A 50 -1.91 11.88 4.03
CA GLN A 50 -1.57 12.67 5.21
C GLN A 50 -0.64 13.80 4.80
N SER A 51 -0.89 14.99 5.35
CA SER A 51 0.13 16.04 5.36
C SER A 51 1.26 15.63 6.29
N ALA A 52 2.52 15.90 5.91
CA ALA A 52 3.69 15.58 6.72
C ALA A 52 3.70 16.26 8.12
N SER A 53 2.91 17.33 8.29
CA SER A 53 2.70 18.08 9.53
C SER A 53 1.43 17.68 10.30
N SER A 54 0.69 16.67 9.84
CA SER A 54 -0.55 16.22 10.48
C SER A 54 -0.32 15.03 11.42
N VAL A 55 -0.79 15.16 12.66
CA VAL A 55 -0.97 14.04 13.57
C VAL A 55 -2.36 13.47 13.34
N THR A 56 -2.47 12.27 12.79
CA THR A 56 -3.76 11.59 12.66
C THR A 56 -4.07 10.86 13.96
N VAL A 57 -5.02 11.40 14.72
CA VAL A 57 -5.66 10.69 15.82
C VAL A 57 -6.86 9.94 15.23
N SER A 58 -6.63 8.69 14.82
CA SER A 58 -7.71 7.85 14.30
C SER A 58 -8.59 7.38 15.46
N HIS A 59 -9.78 7.97 15.57
CA HIS A 59 -10.90 7.33 16.28
C HIS A 59 -11.31 6.04 15.56
N ASP A 60 -11.89 5.09 16.28
CA ASP A 60 -12.34 3.81 15.72
C ASP A 60 -13.21 4.05 14.47
N GLY A 61 -12.86 3.39 13.36
CA GLY A 61 -13.52 3.57 12.06
C GLY A 61 -12.98 4.70 11.17
N ALA A 62 -12.12 5.61 11.65
CA ALA A 62 -11.55 6.67 10.80
C ALA A 62 -10.76 6.12 9.60
N LEU A 63 -10.09 4.98 9.80
CA LEU A 63 -9.29 4.30 8.78
C LEU A 63 -10.09 3.30 7.93
N GLU A 64 -11.39 3.17 8.16
CA GLU A 64 -12.20 2.23 7.39
C GLU A 64 -12.35 2.70 5.95
N GLY A 65 -12.12 1.78 4.99
CA GLY A 65 -12.17 2.11 3.56
C GLY A 65 -10.98 2.92 3.04
N MET A 66 -10.04 3.34 3.88
CA MET A 66 -8.83 4.06 3.46
C MET A 66 -7.68 3.12 3.09
N ALA A 67 -6.83 3.57 2.17
CA ALA A 67 -5.62 2.87 1.76
C ALA A 67 -4.49 3.11 2.76
N LEU A 68 -3.98 2.03 3.37
CA LEU A 68 -2.77 2.05 4.20
C LEU A 68 -1.60 1.50 3.40
N ILE A 69 -0.42 2.09 3.55
CA ILE A 69 0.82 1.67 2.91
C ILE A 69 1.79 1.06 3.91
N CYS A 70 2.37 -0.09 3.57
CA CYS A 70 3.44 -0.67 4.36
C CYS A 70 4.74 0.13 4.21
N THR A 71 5.29 0.58 5.33
CA THR A 71 6.54 1.36 5.36
C THR A 71 7.76 0.56 4.90
N ALA A 72 7.74 -0.77 5.04
CA ALA A 72 8.86 -1.64 4.70
C ALA A 72 8.83 -2.12 3.24
N CYS A 73 7.65 -2.45 2.70
CA CYS A 73 7.54 -3.08 1.37
C CYS A 73 6.64 -2.32 0.37
N GLY A 74 6.02 -1.21 0.79
CA GLY A 74 5.15 -0.37 -0.05
C GLY A 74 3.82 -1.00 -0.45
N ARG A 75 3.46 -2.17 0.09
CA ARG A 75 2.18 -2.82 -0.21
C ARG A 75 1.01 -2.02 0.38
N LEU A 76 -0.03 -1.82 -0.43
CA LEU A 76 -1.28 -1.19 0.00
C LEU A 76 -2.23 -2.23 0.61
N LEU A 77 -2.84 -1.88 1.74
CA LEU A 77 -3.70 -2.73 2.54
C LEU A 77 -4.85 -1.92 3.12
N CYS A 78 -5.98 -2.58 3.37
CA CYS A 78 -7.06 -1.98 4.14
C CYS A 78 -6.81 -2.17 5.65
N CYS A 79 -7.40 -1.30 6.47
CA CYS A 79 -7.30 -1.36 7.93
C CYS A 79 -7.64 -2.75 8.48
N ALA A 80 -8.76 -3.34 8.06
CA ALA A 80 -9.18 -4.69 8.51
C ALA A 80 -8.14 -5.78 8.19
N CYS A 81 -7.53 -5.76 7.00
CA CYS A 81 -6.50 -6.73 6.62
C CYS A 81 -5.20 -6.54 7.38
N ALA A 82 -4.87 -5.30 7.75
CA ALA A 82 -3.68 -4.98 8.52
C ALA A 82 -3.85 -5.29 10.01
N LEU A 83 -5.05 -5.08 10.57
CA LEU A 83 -5.40 -5.49 11.93
C LEU A 83 -5.45 -7.01 12.06
N ALA A 84 -6.05 -7.72 11.09
CA ALA A 84 -6.08 -9.18 11.07
C ALA A 84 -4.71 -9.84 10.85
N ALA A 85 -3.67 -9.07 10.53
CA ALA A 85 -2.29 -9.54 10.44
C ALA A 85 -1.47 -9.23 11.70
N SER A 86 -2.08 -8.59 12.70
CA SER A 86 -1.42 -8.22 13.96
C SER A 86 -2.04 -8.96 15.13
N ASP A 87 -1.20 -9.37 16.08
CA ASP A 87 -1.63 -9.92 17.37
C ASP A 87 -2.18 -8.83 18.31
N ASN A 88 -1.96 -7.55 17.99
CA ASN A 88 -2.43 -6.42 18.79
C ASN A 88 -3.41 -5.55 17.96
N PRO A 89 -4.67 -5.38 18.43
CA PRO A 89 -5.70 -4.62 17.71
C PRO A 89 -5.37 -3.12 17.58
N TYR A 90 -4.37 -2.61 18.27
CA TYR A 90 -3.93 -1.21 18.17
C TYR A 90 -2.73 -1.01 17.24
N LEU A 91 -2.11 -2.08 16.75
CA LEU A 91 -0.88 -2.02 15.96
C LEU A 91 -1.05 -2.74 14.63
N PRO A 92 -1.70 -2.13 13.62
CA PRO A 92 -1.88 -2.78 12.32
C PRO A 92 -0.52 -3.10 11.67
N ARG A 93 -0.43 -4.28 11.03
CA ARG A 93 0.80 -4.77 10.39
C ARG A 93 0.55 -5.25 8.97
N CYS A 94 1.61 -5.28 8.17
CA CYS A 94 1.57 -5.84 6.84
C CYS A 94 1.51 -7.36 6.91
N ASP A 95 0.54 -7.98 6.23
CA ASP A 95 0.40 -9.44 6.14
C ASP A 95 1.60 -10.11 5.45
N ARG A 96 2.27 -9.38 4.56
CA ARG A 96 3.38 -9.92 3.76
C ARG A 96 4.70 -9.97 4.51
N CYS A 97 5.06 -8.90 5.22
CA CYS A 97 6.39 -8.75 5.82
C CYS A 97 6.37 -8.42 7.31
N GLY A 98 5.20 -8.31 7.94
CA GLY A 98 5.06 -7.91 9.35
C GLY A 98 5.43 -6.46 9.65
N GLY A 99 5.78 -5.66 8.63
CA GLY A 99 6.16 -4.26 8.79
C GLY A 99 4.98 -3.36 9.20
N GLN A 100 5.30 -2.20 9.77
CA GLN A 100 4.30 -1.21 10.13
C GLN A 100 3.60 -0.67 8.88
N VAL A 101 2.30 -0.41 9.00
CA VAL A 101 1.51 0.28 7.99
C VAL A 101 1.14 1.67 8.48
N THR A 102 1.06 2.62 7.55
CA THR A 102 0.69 4.01 7.83
C THR A 102 -0.19 4.52 6.70
N LEU A 103 -0.80 5.69 6.85
CA LEU A 103 -1.37 6.39 5.71
C LEU A 103 -0.23 6.93 4.82
N PRO A 104 -0.41 6.96 3.49
CA PRO A 104 0.55 7.58 2.58
C PRO A 104 0.65 9.08 2.85
N VAL A 105 1.84 9.66 2.68
CA VAL A 105 2.12 11.07 2.96
C VAL A 105 2.23 11.84 1.66
N ALA A 106 1.58 12.99 1.56
CA ALA A 106 1.74 13.89 0.43
C ALA A 106 3.21 14.31 0.29
N GLY A 107 3.80 14.00 -0.87
CA GLY A 107 5.17 14.35 -1.26
C GLY A 107 5.33 15.75 -1.81
#